data_AF-A0A6V7KQE9-F1
#
_entry.id   AF-A0A6V7KQE9-F1
#
_cell.length_a   1.000
_cell.length_b   1.000
_cell.length_c   1.000
_cell.angle_alpha   90.00
_cell.angle_beta   90.00
_cell.angle_gamma   90.00
#
_symmetry.space_group_name_H-M   'P 1'
#
loop_
_entity.id
_entity.type
_entity.pdbx_description
1 polymer ?
#
loop_
_entity_poly.entity_id
_entity_poly.type
_entity_poly.pdbx_seq_one_letter_code
_entity_poly.pdbx_strand_id
1 'polypeptide(L)'
;MESTEASLPERLNKRDRERKITIERRREEKQQLAVENEQLSYFREAFYATCSSVKALLDSAPTTPTAALASLFDKANKEIITLKNYLSQSKIFLKVYDIRKAQETLQHLESEASELELKLLPKKKFGFKNRRVVKKPTEPK
;
A
#
# COMPACT_ATOMS: atom_id res chain seq x y z
N MET A 1 -44.19 -25.64 -40.94
CA MET A 1 -42.86 -25.94 -40.37
C MET A 1 -41.87 -25.74 -41.51
N GLU A 2 -41.18 -24.61 -41.56
CA GLU A 2 -40.31 -24.28 -42.69
C GLU A 2 -38.85 -24.32 -42.22
N SER A 3 -38.18 -25.43 -42.56
CA SER A 3 -36.76 -25.61 -42.36
C SER A 3 -36.03 -24.85 -43.46
N THR A 4 -35.63 -23.61 -43.18
CA THR A 4 -34.76 -22.86 -44.08
C THR A 4 -33.35 -23.44 -44.00
N GLU A 5 -33.02 -24.35 -44.91
CA GLU A 5 -31.63 -24.72 -45.17
C GLU A 5 -30.88 -23.47 -45.62
N ALA A 6 -30.11 -22.86 -44.72
CA ALA A 6 -29.20 -21.78 -45.07
C ALA A 6 -28.33 -22.22 -46.24
N SER A 7 -28.32 -21.43 -47.32
CA SER A 7 -27.60 -21.75 -48.55
C SER A 7 -26.12 -21.98 -48.23
N LEU A 8 -25.43 -22.88 -48.95
CA LEU A 8 -24.01 -23.17 -48.73
C LEU A 8 -23.11 -21.93 -48.55
N PRO A 9 -23.30 -20.81 -49.27
CA PRO A 9 -22.56 -19.57 -49.06
C PRO A 9 -22.83 -18.93 -47.69
N GLU A 10 -24.07 -18.97 -47.18
CA GLU A 10 -24.41 -18.44 -45.86
C GLU A 10 -23.78 -19.25 -44.74
N ARG A 11 -23.76 -20.59 -44.88
CA ARG A 11 -23.09 -21.48 -43.91
C ARG A 11 -21.58 -21.22 -43.87
N LEU A 12 -20.97 -20.96 -45.03
CA LEU A 12 -19.55 -20.63 -45.13
C LEU A 12 -19.24 -19.25 -44.51
N ASN A 13 -20.02 -18.23 -44.85
CA ASN A 13 -19.91 -16.88 -44.29
C ASN A 13 -20.10 -16.88 -42.76
N LYS A 14 -21.06 -17.65 -42.24
CA LYS A 14 -21.28 -17.80 -40.80
C LYS A 14 -20.04 -18.40 -40.11
N ARG A 15 -19.48 -19.47 -40.66
CA ARG A 15 -18.27 -20.12 -40.12
C ARG A 15 -17.07 -19.19 -40.13
N ASP A 16 -16.88 -18.42 -41.21
CA ASP A 16 -15.76 -17.49 -41.29
C ASP A 16 -15.92 -16.30 -40.33
N ARG A 17 -17.16 -15.84 -40.10
CA ARG A 17 -17.46 -14.86 -39.06
C ARG A 17 -17.17 -15.41 -37.66
N GLU A 18 -17.60 -16.63 -37.35
CA GLU A 18 -17.33 -17.29 -36.07
C GLU A 18 -15.82 -17.49 -35.81
N ARG A 19 -15.06 -17.86 -36.86
CA ARG A 19 -13.60 -17.95 -36.80
C ARG A 19 -12.96 -16.60 -36.50
N LYS A 20 -13.37 -15.52 -37.19
CA LYS A 20 -12.87 -14.17 -36.94
C LYS A 20 -13.14 -13.73 -35.51
N ILE A 21 -14.37 -13.89 -35.02
CA ILE A 21 -14.75 -13.55 -33.63
C ILE A 21 -13.89 -14.34 -32.63
N THR A 22 -13.66 -15.64 -32.87
CA THR A 22 -12.84 -16.46 -31.96
C THR A 22 -11.38 -16.00 -31.93
N ILE A 23 -10.83 -15.61 -33.08
CA ILE A 23 -9.46 -15.10 -33.20
C ILE A 23 -9.35 -13.73 -32.51
N GLU A 24 -10.31 -12.83 -32.72
CA GLU A 24 -10.36 -11.51 -32.09
C GLU A 24 -10.47 -11.64 -30.57
N ARG A 25 -11.39 -12.47 -30.06
CA ARG A 25 -11.53 -12.73 -28.62
C ARG A 25 -10.23 -13.26 -28.00
N ARG A 26 -9.56 -14.22 -28.65
CA ARG A 26 -8.26 -14.73 -28.19
C ARG A 26 -7.17 -13.66 -28.20
N ARG A 27 -7.22 -12.71 -29.14
CA ARG A 27 -6.29 -11.59 -29.20
C ARG A 27 -6.54 -10.61 -28.06
N GLU A 28 -7.80 -10.28 -27.79
CA GLU A 28 -8.22 -9.42 -26.68
C GLU A 28 -7.83 -10.02 -25.33
N GLU A 29 -8.12 -11.30 -25.09
CA GLU A 29 -7.72 -12.02 -23.87
C GLU A 29 -6.20 -11.94 -23.62
N LYS A 30 -5.39 -12.14 -24.67
CA LYS A 30 -3.93 -12.02 -24.57
C LYS A 30 -3.46 -10.59 -24.27
N GLN A 31 -4.11 -9.60 -24.89
CA GLN A 31 -3.76 -8.20 -24.68
C GLN A 31 -4.14 -7.75 -23.27
N GLN A 32 -5.27 -8.20 -22.75
CA GLN A 32 -5.70 -7.93 -21.38
C GLN A 32 -4.73 -8.50 -20.36
N LEU A 33 -4.29 -9.76 -20.55
CA LEU A 33 -3.26 -10.38 -19.70
C LEU A 33 -1.92 -9.62 -19.76
N ALA A 34 -1.53 -9.08 -20.91
CA ALA A 34 -0.31 -8.28 -21.02
C ALA A 34 -0.41 -6.99 -20.21
N VAL A 35 -1.54 -6.28 -20.32
CA VAL A 35 -1.82 -5.05 -19.55
C VAL A 35 -1.81 -5.31 -18.05
N GLU A 36 -2.46 -6.38 -17.59
CA GLU A 36 -2.46 -6.74 -16.16
C GLU A 36 -1.05 -7.03 -15.62
N ASN A 37 -0.21 -7.71 -16.41
CA ASN A 37 1.17 -8.00 -16.00
C ASN A 37 2.03 -6.73 -15.95
N GLU A 38 1.86 -5.81 -16.90
CA GLU A 38 2.56 -4.53 -16.90
C GLU A 38 2.16 -3.68 -15.69
N GLN A 39 0.85 -3.57 -15.41
CA GLN A 39 0.33 -2.88 -14.23
C GLN A 39 0.86 -3.48 -12.93
N LEU A 40 0.94 -4.80 -12.83
CA LEU A 40 1.53 -5.50 -11.68
C LEU A 40 3.03 -5.18 -11.52
N SER A 41 3.78 -5.20 -12.62
CA SER A 41 5.22 -4.90 -12.60
C SER A 41 5.47 -3.47 -12.13
N TYR A 42 4.77 -2.51 -12.73
CA TYR A 42 4.85 -1.10 -12.38
C TYR A 42 4.48 -0.86 -10.92
N PHE A 43 3.39 -1.48 -10.46
CA PHE A 43 2.99 -1.41 -9.05
C PHE A 43 4.09 -1.91 -8.12
N ARG A 44 4.68 -3.07 -8.40
CA ARG A 44 5.72 -3.65 -7.54
C ARG A 44 6.95 -2.74 -7.48
N GLU A 45 7.42 -2.28 -8.63
CA GLU A 45 8.59 -1.40 -8.69
C GLU A 45 8.36 -0.12 -7.90
N ALA A 46 7.27 0.61 -8.19
CA ALA A 46 6.95 1.87 -7.53
C ALA A 46 6.70 1.68 -6.02
N PHE A 47 5.91 0.67 -5.65
CA PHE A 47 5.55 0.40 -4.25
C PHE A 47 6.79 0.06 -3.41
N TYR A 48 7.60 -0.91 -3.86
CA TYR A 48 8.76 -1.35 -3.10
C TYR A 48 9.92 -0.36 -3.13
N ALA A 49 10.04 0.47 -4.18
CA ALA A 49 10.98 1.59 -4.19
C ALA A 49 10.64 2.60 -3.08
N THR A 50 9.37 2.98 -2.96
CA THR A 50 8.93 3.90 -1.89
C THR A 50 9.04 3.24 -0.52
N CYS A 51 8.70 1.95 -0.35
CA CYS A 51 8.95 1.23 0.90
C CYS A 51 10.43 1.26 1.31
N SER A 52 11.34 1.09 0.35
CA SER A 52 12.78 1.15 0.59
C SER A 52 13.23 2.56 0.99
N SER A 53 12.66 3.59 0.37
CA SER A 53 12.89 4.99 0.74
C SER A 53 12.43 5.28 2.17
N VAL A 54 11.23 4.83 2.55
CA VAL A 54 10.72 4.93 3.94
C VAL A 54 11.65 4.20 4.90
N LYS A 55 12.08 2.98 4.56
CA LYS A 55 12.99 2.22 5.40
C LYS A 55 14.33 2.96 5.60
N ALA A 56 14.91 3.52 4.53
CA ALA A 56 16.13 4.31 4.62
C ALA A 56 15.96 5.57 5.50
N LEU A 57 14.79 6.22 5.46
CA LEU A 57 14.48 7.31 6.39
C LEU A 57 14.47 6.82 7.84
N LEU A 58 13.80 5.71 8.13
CA LEU A 58 13.74 5.12 9.47
C LEU A 58 15.13 4.67 9.97
N ASP A 59 15.94 4.06 9.11
CA ASP A 59 17.31 3.63 9.43
C ASP A 59 18.24 4.81 9.75
N SER A 60 17.97 5.99 9.16
CA SER A 60 18.72 7.23 9.44
C SER A 60 18.29 7.92 10.74
N ALA A 61 17.13 7.57 11.30
CA ALA A 61 16.55 8.20 12.48
C ALA A 61 17.49 8.17 13.72
N PRO A 62 18.16 7.07 14.09
CA PRO A 62 19.05 7.04 15.26
C PRO A 62 20.24 8.01 15.16
N THR A 63 20.66 8.36 13.94
CA THR A 63 21.80 9.26 13.68
C THR A 63 21.39 10.72 13.48
N THR A 64 20.08 10.97 13.33
CA THR A 64 19.54 12.28 12.99
C THR A 64 19.40 13.16 14.25
N PRO A 65 19.73 14.46 14.19
CA PRO A 65 19.57 15.37 15.32
C PRO A 65 18.12 15.43 15.82
N THR A 66 17.92 15.52 17.13
CA THR A 66 16.60 15.50 17.78
C THR A 66 15.64 16.56 17.24
N ALA A 67 16.14 17.73 16.83
CA ALA A 67 15.34 18.79 16.23
C ALA A 67 14.73 18.40 14.87
N ALA A 68 15.39 17.52 14.12
CA ALA A 68 14.94 17.07 12.80
C ALA A 68 14.15 15.74 12.85
N LEU A 69 14.22 14.99 13.97
CA LEU A 69 13.51 13.72 14.13
C LEU A 69 12.01 13.83 13.92
N ALA A 70 11.36 14.84 14.49
CA ALA A 70 9.91 15.02 14.35
C ALA A 70 9.52 15.19 12.86
N SER A 71 10.27 16.00 12.13
CA SER A 71 10.05 16.19 10.69
C SER A 71 10.32 14.91 9.88
N LEU A 72 11.33 14.12 10.27
CA LEU A 72 11.65 12.84 9.65
C LEU A 72 10.51 11.83 9.84
N PHE A 73 10.00 11.67 11.06
CA PHE A 73 8.86 10.78 11.34
C PHE A 73 7.58 11.26 10.66
N ASP A 74 7.31 12.57 10.66
CA ASP A 74 6.18 13.13 9.90
C ASP A 74 6.27 12.80 8.41
N LYS A 75 7.47 12.89 7.82
CA LYS A 75 7.70 12.52 6.41
C LYS A 75 7.48 11.03 6.20
N ALA A 76 8.07 10.17 7.02
CA ALA A 76 7.89 8.72 6.93
C ALA A 76 6.40 8.32 7.05
N ASN A 77 5.68 8.89 8.01
CA ASN A 77 4.25 8.65 8.23
C ASN A 77 3.40 9.09 7.04
N LYS A 78 3.71 10.25 6.43
CA LYS A 78 3.03 10.70 5.20
C LYS A 78 3.25 9.73 4.04
N GLU A 79 4.47 9.26 3.84
CA GLU A 79 4.78 8.27 2.79
C GLU A 79 4.06 6.94 3.04
N ILE A 80 3.98 6.47 4.29
CA ILE A 80 3.22 5.26 4.66
C ILE A 80 1.73 5.43 4.33
N ILE A 81 1.13 6.59 4.63
CA ILE A 81 -0.27 6.88 4.29
C ILE A 81 -0.46 6.89 2.76
N THR A 82 0.46 7.50 2.02
CA THR A 82 0.46 7.49 0.55
C THR A 82 0.53 6.06 0.01
N LEU A 83 1.39 5.21 0.56
CA LEU A 83 1.50 3.80 0.18
C LEU A 83 0.22 3.01 0.46
N LYS A 84 -0.45 3.26 1.60
CA LYS A 84 -1.75 2.64 1.92
C LYS A 84 -2.81 3.02 0.88
N ASN A 85 -2.86 4.30 0.50
CA ASN A 85 -3.78 4.79 -0.52
C ASN A 85 -3.47 4.19 -1.90
N TYR A 86 -2.18 4.17 -2.27
CA TYR A 86 -1.72 3.60 -3.54
C TYR A 86 -2.04 2.11 -3.65
N LEU A 87 -1.80 1.34 -2.58
CA LEU A 87 -2.20 -0.06 -2.51
C LEU A 87 -3.72 -0.20 -2.68
N SER A 88 -4.52 0.61 -1.99
CA SER A 88 -5.98 0.55 -2.09
C SER A 88 -6.50 0.80 -3.51
N GLN A 89 -5.92 1.77 -4.22
CA GLN A 89 -6.28 2.07 -5.62
C GLN A 89 -5.82 0.95 -6.57
N SER A 90 -4.72 0.28 -6.24
CA SER A 90 -4.14 -0.77 -7.08
C SER A 90 -4.80 -2.15 -6.90
N LYS A 91 -5.59 -2.35 -5.84
CA LYS A 91 -6.23 -3.67 -5.53
C LYS A 91 -7.01 -4.28 -6.68
N ILE A 92 -7.56 -3.48 -7.58
CA ILE A 92 -8.40 -3.95 -8.70
C ILE A 92 -7.64 -4.90 -9.65
N PHE A 93 -6.33 -4.73 -9.80
CA PHE A 93 -5.49 -5.55 -10.69
C PHE A 93 -4.46 -6.40 -9.94
N LEU A 94 -4.49 -6.41 -8.59
CA LEU A 94 -3.56 -7.18 -7.77
C LEU A 94 -4.15 -8.52 -7.35
N LYS A 95 -3.32 -9.56 -7.36
CA LYS A 95 -3.68 -10.86 -6.81
C LYS A 95 -3.74 -10.78 -5.28
N VAL A 96 -4.58 -11.62 -4.67
CA VAL A 96 -4.75 -11.69 -3.19
C VAL A 96 -3.41 -11.87 -2.47
N TYR A 97 -2.50 -12.68 -3.04
CA TYR A 97 -1.15 -12.87 -2.50
C TYR A 97 -0.35 -11.56 -2.46
N ASP A 98 -0.35 -10.80 -3.55
CA ASP A 98 0.38 -9.53 -3.64
C ASP A 98 -0.18 -8.48 -2.68
N ILE A 99 -1.52 -8.43 -2.56
CA ILE A 99 -2.19 -7.55 -1.60
C ILE A 99 -1.75 -7.87 -0.17
N ARG A 100 -1.79 -9.15 0.23
CA ARG A 100 -1.37 -9.57 1.58
C ARG A 100 0.08 -9.20 1.86
N LYS A 101 0.99 -9.51 0.93
CA LYS A 101 2.42 -9.22 1.08
C LYS A 101 2.68 -7.71 1.20
N ALA A 102 2.00 -6.89 0.41
CA ALA A 102 2.09 -5.43 0.49
C ALA A 102 1.54 -4.88 1.82
N GLN A 103 0.43 -5.44 2.32
CA GLN A 103 -0.14 -5.07 3.63
C GLN A 103 0.79 -5.44 4.78
N GLU A 104 1.38 -6.64 4.78
CA GLU A 104 2.35 -7.08 5.78
C GLU A 104 3.58 -6.16 5.80
N THR A 105 4.09 -5.79 4.62
CA THR A 105 5.22 -4.85 4.49
C THR A 105 4.87 -3.49 5.08
N LEU A 106 3.67 -2.97 4.80
CA LEU A 106 3.21 -1.70 5.36
C LEU A 106 3.05 -1.75 6.87
N GLN A 107 2.50 -2.84 7.39
CA GLN A 107 2.34 -3.03 8.83
C GLN A 107 3.70 -3.05 9.53
N HIS A 108 4.70 -3.73 8.95
CA HIS A 108 6.05 -3.72 9.49
C HIS A 108 6.64 -2.30 9.53
N LEU A 109 6.55 -1.55 8.43
CA LEU A 109 7.06 -0.17 8.37
C LEU A 109 6.36 0.75 9.38
N GLU A 110 5.05 0.60 9.56
CA GLU A 110 4.26 1.37 10.52
C GLU A 110 4.63 1.03 11.97
N SER A 111 4.81 -0.25 12.29
CA SER A 111 5.28 -0.69 13.60
C SER A 111 6.69 -0.18 13.89
N GLU A 112 7.61 -0.33 12.93
CA GLU A 112 9.00 0.13 13.03
C GLU A 112 9.08 1.65 13.24
N ALA A 113 8.31 2.42 12.45
CA ALA A 113 8.21 3.87 12.61
C ALA A 113 7.68 4.26 14.00
N SER A 114 6.60 3.64 14.46
CA SER A 114 6.00 3.94 15.76
C SER A 114 6.94 3.59 16.92
N GLU A 115 7.63 2.46 16.85
CA GLU A 115 8.61 2.06 17.87
C GLU A 115 9.79 3.03 17.93
N LEU A 116 10.36 3.40 16.78
CA LEU A 116 11.48 4.34 16.70
C LEU A 116 11.05 5.73 17.17
N GLU A 117 9.85 6.18 16.83
CA GLU A 117 9.31 7.45 17.29
C GLU A 117 9.17 7.46 18.81
N LEU A 118 8.63 6.40 19.42
CA LEU A 118 8.52 6.27 20.88
C LEU A 118 9.88 6.23 21.57
N LYS A 119 10.88 5.59 20.96
CA LYS A 119 12.25 5.47 21.50
C LYS A 119 13.02 6.79 21.41
N LEU A 120 12.94 7.48 20.28
CA LEU A 120 13.78 8.66 19.97
C LEU A 120 13.09 10.00 20.27
N LEU A 121 11.76 10.05 20.25
CA LEU A 121 10.94 11.18 20.68
C LEU A 121 10.09 10.74 21.87
N PRO A 122 10.71 10.47 23.04
CA PRO A 122 9.95 10.10 24.23
C PRO A 122 8.97 11.23 24.52
N LYS A 123 7.67 10.96 24.32
CA LYS A 123 6.59 11.88 24.70
C LYS A 123 6.90 12.34 26.11
N LYS A 124 6.99 13.66 26.32
CA LYS A 124 7.24 14.25 27.64
C LYS A 124 6.34 13.51 28.64
N LYS A 125 6.94 12.61 29.44
CA LYS A 125 6.18 11.99 30.52
C LYS A 125 5.74 13.17 31.36
N PHE A 126 4.42 13.34 31.48
CA PHE A 126 3.80 14.31 32.36
C PHE A 126 4.36 14.02 33.76
N GLY A 127 5.51 14.61 34.06
CA GLY A 127 6.08 14.63 35.38
C GLY A 127 5.19 15.57 36.15
N PHE A 128 4.10 15.03 36.70
CA PHE A 128 3.48 15.62 37.87
C PHE A 128 4.60 15.69 38.91
N LYS A 129 5.32 16.82 38.92
CA LYS A 129 6.23 17.15 40.01
C LYS A 129 5.33 17.20 41.23
N ASN A 130 5.33 16.12 42.01
CA ASN A 130 4.66 16.06 43.31
C ASN A 130 5.24 17.20 44.14
N ARG A 131 4.55 18.34 44.15
CA ARG A 131 4.82 19.44 45.07
C ARG A 131 4.57 18.83 46.44
N ARG A 132 5.64 18.48 47.14
CA ARG A 132 5.56 18.01 48.52
C ARG A 132 4.72 19.04 49.27
N VAL A 133 3.54 18.65 49.71
CA VAL A 133 2.71 19.46 50.58
C VAL A 133 3.50 19.58 51.87
N VAL A 134 4.16 20.72 52.07
CA VAL A 134 4.77 21.07 53.35
C VAL A 134 3.60 21.18 54.33
N LYS A 135 3.38 20.12 55.11
CA LYS A 135 2.49 20.18 56.27
C LYS A 135 3.08 21.23 57.20
N LYS A 136 2.41 22.38 57.33
CA LYS A 136 2.72 23.33 58.41
C LYS A 136 2.53 22.58 59.74
N PRO A 137 3.49 22.65 60.67
CA PRO A 137 3.30 22.07 61.99
C PRO A 137 2.15 22.81 62.68
N THR A 138 1.15 22.06 63.09
CA THR A 138 0.14 22.48 64.05
C THR A 138 0.82 22.73 65.38
N GLU A 139 0.88 23.99 65.82
CA GLU A 139 1.19 24.32 67.21
C GLU A 139 -0.06 24.07 68.08
N PRO A 140 0.07 23.39 69.23
CA PRO A 140 -0.95 23.39 70.25
C PRO A 140 -0.63 24.47 71.29
N LYS A 141 -1.54 25.44 71.46
CA LYS A 141 -2.00 25.96 72.76
C LYS A 141 -3.06 27.04 72.56
#